data_AF-A0A9E7FLE8-F1
#
_entry.id   AF-A0A9E7FLE8-F1
#
_cell.length_a   1.000
_cell.length_b   1.000
_cell.length_c   1.000
_cell.angle_alpha   90.00
_cell.angle_beta   90.00
_cell.angle_gamma   90.00
#
_symmetry.space_group_name_H-M   'P 1'
#
loop_
_entity.id
_entity.type
_entity.pdbx_description
1 polymer ?
#
loop_
_entity_poly.entity_id
_entity_poly.type
_entity_poly.pdbx_seq_one_letter_code
_entity_poly.pdbx_strand_id
1 'polypeptide(L)'
;METGPFEKFTRVTLLKPLTGQQYAEKVSENCDAQWKAAGVYTEADGAALEEFKEAFRAETFPPGSSILFTHAPPDSLRIAFSKDGSMPAAGSAVIQNRPLSQAILESIIGEHGVSPAAKRSLALRLSELLKQHGEVNPVAVIV
;
A
#
# COMPACT_ATOMS: atom_id res chain seq x y z
N MET A 1 10.51 -4.80 -4.89
CA MET A 1 9.56 -4.02 -5.72
C MET A 1 8.38 -4.89 -6.10
N GLU A 2 7.24 -4.67 -5.46
CA GLU A 2 5.98 -5.36 -5.77
C GLU A 2 5.30 -4.74 -7.01
N THR A 3 5.63 -5.27 -8.20
CA THR A 3 5.28 -4.67 -9.51
C THR A 3 4.17 -5.39 -10.27
N GLY A 4 3.42 -6.29 -9.63
CA GLY A 4 2.39 -7.09 -10.33
C GLY A 4 1.44 -6.24 -11.18
N PRO A 5 1.05 -6.65 -12.40
CA PRO A 5 0.26 -5.84 -13.34
C PRO A 5 -1.24 -5.83 -12.99
N PHE A 6 -1.56 -5.65 -11.71
CA PHE A 6 -2.91 -5.65 -11.17
C PHE A 6 -3.01 -4.61 -10.05
N GLU A 7 -4.23 -4.14 -9.80
CA GLU A 7 -4.52 -3.25 -8.69
C GLU A 7 -4.27 -3.96 -7.35
N LYS A 8 -3.71 -3.24 -6.37
CA LYS A 8 -3.61 -3.70 -4.99
C LYS A 8 -4.35 -2.75 -4.09
N PHE A 9 -4.84 -3.30 -2.98
CA PHE A 9 -5.52 -2.53 -1.96
C PHE A 9 -4.92 -2.82 -0.59
N THR A 10 -4.61 -1.76 0.14
CA THR A 10 -4.06 -1.83 1.49
C THR A 10 -4.97 -1.08 2.44
N ARG A 11 -5.34 -1.73 3.56
CA ARG A 11 -6.06 -1.10 4.67
C ARG A 11 -5.20 -1.14 5.92
N VAL A 12 -4.82 0.04 6.40
CA VAL A 12 -4.10 0.22 7.66
C VAL A 12 -5.09 0.67 8.72
N THR A 13 -5.39 -0.17 9.70
CA THR A 13 -6.30 0.17 10.80
C THR A 13 -5.50 0.49 12.06
N LEU A 14 -5.81 1.61 12.69
CA LEU A 14 -5.02 2.11 13.81
C LEU A 14 -5.46 1.50 15.13
N LEU A 15 -4.49 0.98 15.89
CA LEU A 15 -4.72 0.47 17.25
C LEU A 15 -4.59 1.57 18.31
N LYS A 16 -3.76 2.58 18.03
CA LYS A 16 -3.50 3.74 18.89
C LYS A 16 -3.78 5.01 18.10
N PRO A 17 -4.17 6.11 18.76
CA PRO A 17 -4.40 7.38 18.07
C PRO A 17 -3.13 7.87 17.39
N LEU A 18 -3.29 8.45 16.20
CA LEU A 18 -2.21 9.06 15.43
C LEU A 18 -2.76 10.24 14.63
N THR A 19 -2.00 11.32 14.51
CA THR A 19 -2.36 12.39 13.57
C THR A 19 -1.94 12.02 12.16
N GLY A 20 -2.64 12.54 11.15
CA GLY A 20 -2.24 12.36 9.76
C GLY A 20 -0.85 12.90 9.48
N GLN A 21 -0.50 14.04 10.08
CA GLN A 21 0.85 14.62 9.97
C GLN A 21 1.93 13.66 10.48
N GLN A 22 1.78 13.10 11.69
CA GLN A 22 2.75 12.12 12.22
C GLN A 22 2.91 10.89 11.33
N TYR A 23 1.80 10.39 10.78
CA TYR A 23 1.84 9.26 9.86
C TYR A 23 2.57 9.63 8.57
N ALA A 24 2.18 10.74 7.95
CA ALA A 24 2.67 11.13 6.64
C ALA A 24 4.12 11.57 6.65
N GLU A 25 4.56 12.29 7.69
CA GLU A 25 5.98 12.65 7.89
C GLU A 25 6.83 11.39 7.97
N LYS A 26 6.46 10.42 8.80
CA LYS A 26 7.27 9.22 8.99
C LYS A 26 7.40 8.39 7.73
N VAL A 27 6.30 8.24 6.98
CA VAL A 27 6.29 7.54 5.70
C VAL A 27 7.13 8.29 4.66
N SER A 28 7.00 9.62 4.60
CA SER A 28 7.72 10.45 3.63
C SER A 28 9.22 10.46 3.88
N GLU A 29 9.66 10.60 5.14
CA GLU A 29 11.07 10.53 5.53
C GLU A 29 11.71 9.21 5.11
N ASN A 30 11.01 8.10 5.33
CA ASN A 30 11.50 6.78 4.96
C ASN A 30 11.63 6.65 3.43
N CYS A 31 10.64 7.11 2.67
CA CYS A 31 10.68 7.08 1.20
C CYS A 31 11.82 7.94 0.65
N ASP A 32 11.92 9.19 1.10
CA ASP A 32 12.95 10.14 0.68
C ASP A 32 14.36 9.59 0.96
N ALA A 33 14.60 9.09 2.17
CA ALA A 33 15.89 8.52 2.56
C ALA A 33 16.25 7.30 1.70
N GLN A 34 15.29 6.40 1.46
CA GLN A 34 15.51 5.20 0.63
C GLN A 34 15.82 5.57 -0.83
N TRP A 35 15.06 6.50 -1.42
CA TRP A 35 15.26 6.90 -2.82
C TRP A 35 16.56 7.67 -3.02
N LYS A 36 16.94 8.54 -2.08
CA LYS A 36 18.23 9.23 -2.10
C LYS A 36 19.39 8.26 -1.94
N ALA A 37 19.31 7.32 -1.01
CA ALA A 37 20.34 6.30 -0.81
C ALA A 37 20.52 5.39 -2.04
N ALA A 38 19.42 5.08 -2.74
CA ALA A 38 19.45 4.32 -3.98
C ALA A 38 19.85 5.14 -5.22
N GLY A 39 19.98 6.47 -5.11
CA GLY A 39 20.33 7.35 -6.23
C GLY A 39 19.21 7.48 -7.28
N VAL A 40 17.96 7.22 -6.91
CA VAL A 40 16.80 7.22 -7.83
C VAL A 40 15.80 8.35 -7.58
N TYR A 41 16.06 9.18 -6.57
CA TYR A 41 15.20 10.31 -6.21
C TYR A 41 15.10 11.35 -7.34
N THR A 42 13.89 11.79 -7.66
CA THR A 42 13.60 12.86 -8.61
C THR A 42 12.80 14.00 -7.97
N GLU A 43 12.76 15.16 -8.62
CA GLU A 43 11.93 16.29 -8.17
C GLU A 43 10.43 15.94 -8.16
N ALA A 44 9.99 15.08 -9.09
CA ALA A 44 8.61 14.59 -9.14
C ALA A 44 8.27 13.73 -7.91
N ASP A 45 9.24 12.99 -7.37
CA ASP A 45 9.06 12.22 -6.13
C ASP A 45 8.93 13.15 -4.92
N GLY A 46 9.73 14.22 -4.88
CA GLY A 46 9.60 15.28 -3.87
C GLY A 46 8.23 15.94 -3.90
N ALA A 47 7.74 16.34 -5.07
CA ALA A 47 6.40 16.91 -5.23
C ALA A 47 5.30 15.94 -4.80
N ALA A 48 5.42 14.65 -5.15
CA ALA A 48 4.48 13.61 -4.72
C ALA A 48 4.48 13.41 -3.19
N LEU A 49 5.62 13.56 -2.52
CA LEU A 49 5.70 13.53 -1.05
C LEU A 49 5.04 14.74 -0.40
N GLU A 50 5.12 15.93 -1.01
CA GLU A 50 4.37 17.10 -0.54
C GLU A 50 2.86 16.92 -0.71
N GLU A 51 2.41 16.41 -1.86
CA GLU A 51 0.99 16.07 -2.09
C GLU A 51 0.49 15.02 -1.09
N PHE A 52 1.33 14.01 -0.81
CA PHE A 52 1.04 13.00 0.20
C PHE A 52 0.88 13.63 1.57
N LYS A 53 1.80 14.49 2.01
CA LYS A 53 1.68 15.17 3.31
C LYS A 53 0.44 16.05 3.39
N GLU A 54 0.11 16.79 2.34
CA GLU A 54 -1.07 17.65 2.32
C GLU A 54 -2.37 16.84 2.42
N ALA A 55 -2.45 15.68 1.75
CA ALA A 55 -3.62 14.79 1.84
C ALA A 55 -3.92 14.30 3.27
N PHE A 56 -2.91 14.26 4.16
CA PHE A 56 -3.05 13.84 5.55
C PHE A 56 -3.12 15.00 6.55
N ARG A 57 -2.91 16.25 6.11
CA ARG A 57 -2.69 17.41 7.00
C ARG A 57 -3.84 17.66 7.97
N ALA A 58 -5.07 17.54 7.51
CA ALA A 58 -6.28 17.79 8.32
C ALA A 58 -6.78 16.54 9.05
N GLU A 59 -6.12 15.40 8.89
CA GLU A 59 -6.62 14.11 9.39
C GLU A 59 -6.15 13.80 10.81
N THR A 60 -7.04 13.18 11.56
CA THR A 60 -6.74 12.59 12.86
C THR A 60 -7.38 11.22 12.94
N PHE A 61 -6.61 10.23 13.37
CA PHE A 61 -7.00 8.84 13.33
C PHE A 61 -7.15 8.29 14.75
N PRO A 62 -8.36 8.25 15.32
CA PRO A 62 -8.61 7.55 16.59
C PRO A 62 -8.45 6.03 16.41
N PRO A 63 -8.33 5.25 17.50
CA PRO A 63 -8.35 3.79 17.41
C PRO A 63 -9.56 3.28 16.61
N GLY A 64 -9.34 2.32 15.73
CA GLY A 64 -10.35 1.74 14.83
C GLY A 64 -10.51 2.46 13.49
N SER A 65 -10.04 3.70 13.36
CA SER A 65 -10.00 4.38 12.06
C SER A 65 -8.99 3.71 11.12
N SER A 66 -9.19 3.89 9.81
CA SER A 66 -8.39 3.26 8.77
C SER A 66 -7.91 4.25 7.72
N ILE A 67 -6.67 4.04 7.26
CA ILE A 67 -6.10 4.63 6.06
C ILE A 67 -6.17 3.58 4.95
N LEU A 68 -6.66 3.98 3.79
CA LEU A 68 -6.93 3.09 2.67
C LEU A 68 -6.11 3.53 1.47
N PHE A 69 -5.28 2.63 0.95
CA PHE A 69 -4.49 2.86 -0.25
C PHE A 69 -4.95 1.94 -1.36
N THR A 70 -5.30 2.51 -2.51
CA THR A 70 -5.44 1.76 -3.76
C THR A 70 -4.24 2.07 -4.65
N HIS A 71 -3.50 1.02 -5.00
CA HIS A 71 -2.33 1.06 -5.87
C HIS A 71 -2.78 0.67 -7.27
N ALA A 72 -3.20 1.66 -8.06
CA ALA A 72 -3.88 1.43 -9.35
C ALA A 72 -2.90 1.53 -10.54
N PRO A 73 -2.96 0.61 -11.52
CA PRO A 73 -2.24 0.74 -12.78
C PRO A 73 -2.92 1.72 -13.76
N PRO A 74 -2.16 2.47 -14.58
CA PRO A 74 -0.74 2.75 -14.43
C PRO A 74 -0.54 3.85 -13.38
N ASP A 75 0.29 3.56 -12.37
CA ASP A 75 1.11 4.58 -11.70
C ASP A 75 0.43 5.58 -10.76
N SER A 76 -0.73 5.23 -10.19
CA SER A 76 -1.39 6.10 -9.20
C SER A 76 -1.52 5.47 -7.82
N LEU A 77 -1.49 6.34 -6.81
CA LEU A 77 -1.84 6.04 -5.44
C LEU A 77 -3.10 6.82 -5.08
N ARG A 78 -4.22 6.12 -4.92
CA ARG A 78 -5.44 6.71 -4.36
C ARG A 78 -5.47 6.49 -2.86
N ILE A 79 -5.78 7.56 -2.13
CA ILE A 79 -5.83 7.58 -0.67
C ILE A 79 -7.27 7.83 -0.26
N ALA A 80 -7.76 7.10 0.73
CA ALA A 80 -9.03 7.37 1.37
C ALA A 80 -8.93 7.12 2.88
N PHE A 81 -9.82 7.75 3.64
CA PHE A 81 -9.86 7.64 5.09
C PHE A 81 -11.22 7.10 5.54
N SER A 82 -11.21 6.29 6.59
CA SER A 82 -12.41 5.74 7.20
C SER A 82 -12.35 5.92 8.71
N LYS A 83 -13.36 6.57 9.30
CA LYS A 83 -13.41 6.81 10.75
C LYS A 83 -14.09 5.67 11.52
N ASP A 84 -14.96 4.92 10.85
CA ASP A 84 -15.83 3.89 11.42
C ASP A 84 -15.51 2.48 10.88
N GLY A 85 -14.50 2.36 10.03
CA GLY A 85 -14.08 1.11 9.42
C GLY A 85 -14.90 0.69 8.18
N SER A 86 -15.85 1.51 7.74
CA SER A 86 -16.55 1.35 6.45
C SER A 86 -15.63 1.68 5.26
N MET A 87 -16.01 1.21 4.07
CA MET A 87 -15.32 1.59 2.82
C MET A 87 -15.93 2.88 2.26
N PRO A 88 -15.18 3.97 2.15
CA PRO A 88 -15.69 5.22 1.58
C PRO A 88 -15.93 5.06 0.07
N ALA A 89 -17.01 5.68 -0.41
CA ALA A 89 -17.41 5.60 -1.82
C ALA A 89 -16.46 6.32 -2.79
N ALA A 90 -15.69 7.31 -2.30
CA ALA A 90 -14.72 8.06 -3.09
C ALA A 90 -13.36 8.13 -2.38
N GLY A 91 -12.29 8.34 -3.16
CA GLY A 91 -10.96 8.65 -2.61
C GLY A 91 -10.86 10.10 -2.17
N SER A 92 -10.09 10.35 -1.12
CA SER A 92 -9.77 11.69 -0.63
C SER A 92 -8.70 12.39 -1.49
N ALA A 93 -7.77 11.61 -2.05
CA ALA A 93 -6.72 12.12 -2.93
C ALA A 93 -6.27 11.06 -3.94
N VAL A 94 -5.71 11.50 -5.07
CA VAL A 94 -5.06 10.65 -6.08
C VAL A 94 -3.72 11.29 -6.43
N ILE A 95 -2.63 10.56 -6.21
CA ILE A 95 -1.26 11.02 -6.49
C ILE A 95 -0.69 10.21 -7.65
N GLN A 96 -0.24 10.89 -8.70
CA GLN A 96 0.32 10.28 -9.92
C GLN A 96 1.82 10.10 -9.78
N ASN A 97 2.25 9.12 -8.98
CA ASN A 97 3.66 8.82 -8.78
C ASN A 97 3.86 7.32 -8.49
N ARG A 98 4.45 6.61 -9.46
CA ARG A 98 4.76 5.18 -9.37
C ARG A 98 5.70 4.87 -8.20
N PRO A 99 6.85 5.57 -8.02
CA PRO A 99 7.75 5.31 -6.90
C PRO A 99 7.06 5.35 -5.54
N LEU A 100 6.24 6.37 -5.28
CA LEU A 100 5.46 6.51 -4.05
C LEU A 100 4.44 5.37 -3.90
N SER A 101 3.65 5.10 -4.94
CA SER A 101 2.65 4.02 -4.90
C SER A 101 3.29 2.67 -4.54
N GLN A 102 4.47 2.38 -5.09
CA GLN A 102 5.23 1.16 -4.78
C GLN A 102 5.86 1.19 -3.39
N ALA A 103 6.45 2.34 -2.99
CA ALA A 103 7.12 2.48 -1.70
C ALA A 103 6.15 2.28 -0.52
N ILE A 104 4.89 2.71 -0.64
CA ILE A 104 3.89 2.45 0.39
C ILE A 104 3.69 0.94 0.61
N LEU A 105 3.51 0.16 -0.45
CA LEU A 105 3.30 -1.30 -0.33
C LEU A 105 4.58 -2.02 0.12
N GLU A 106 5.72 -1.65 -0.45
CA GLU A 106 7.04 -2.17 -0.09
C GLU A 106 7.36 -1.89 1.38
N SER A 107 6.96 -0.73 1.93
CA SER A 107 7.16 -0.41 3.35
C SER A 107 6.42 -1.36 4.31
N ILE A 108 5.40 -2.08 3.83
CA ILE A 108 4.59 -2.98 4.66
C ILE A 108 5.08 -4.42 4.55
N ILE A 109 5.26 -4.91 3.32
CA ILE A 109 5.50 -6.34 3.02
C ILE A 109 6.76 -6.61 2.19
N GLY A 110 7.51 -5.56 1.84
CA GLY A 110 8.79 -5.64 1.16
C GLY A 110 9.88 -6.33 1.97
N GLU A 111 11.11 -6.30 1.47
CA GLU A 111 12.26 -6.93 2.15
C GLU A 111 12.46 -6.39 3.58
N HIS A 112 12.40 -5.07 3.72
CA HIS A 112 12.50 -4.34 4.99
C HIS A 112 11.13 -3.86 5.51
N GLY A 113 10.05 -4.55 5.11
CA GLY A 113 8.69 -4.18 5.46
C GLY A 113 8.41 -4.26 6.97
N VAL A 114 7.57 -3.35 7.47
CA VAL A 114 7.25 -3.22 8.90
C VAL A 114 6.30 -4.30 9.42
N SER A 115 5.70 -5.13 8.55
CA SER A 115 4.72 -6.15 8.94
C SER A 115 5.12 -7.56 8.48
N PRO A 116 6.04 -8.24 9.21
CA PRO A 116 6.39 -9.63 8.95
C PRO A 116 5.18 -10.58 8.99
N ALA A 117 4.20 -10.29 9.86
CA ALA A 117 2.96 -11.06 9.96
C ALA A 117 2.11 -10.97 8.68
N ALA A 118 1.94 -9.77 8.11
CA ALA A 118 1.20 -9.60 6.85
C ALA A 118 1.93 -10.30 5.69
N LYS A 119 3.26 -10.11 5.60
CA LYS A 119 4.09 -10.77 4.58
C LYS A 119 3.97 -12.30 4.63
N ARG A 120 4.06 -12.89 5.82
CA ARG A 120 3.87 -14.34 6.03
C ARG A 120 2.45 -14.78 5.65
N SER A 121 1.43 -14.03 6.05
CA SER A 121 0.03 -14.35 5.73
C SER A 121 -0.20 -14.38 4.22
N LEU A 122 0.31 -13.38 3.49
CA LEU A 122 0.24 -13.33 2.03
C LEU A 122 0.96 -14.52 1.39
N ALA A 123 2.20 -14.80 1.78
CA ALA A 123 2.98 -15.90 1.22
C ALA A 123 2.27 -17.25 1.37
N LEU A 124 1.70 -17.54 2.54
CA LEU A 124 0.97 -18.79 2.79
C LEU A 124 -0.30 -18.89 1.93
N ARG A 125 -1.16 -17.87 1.98
CA ARG A 125 -2.47 -17.89 1.31
C ARG A 125 -2.34 -17.89 -0.20
N LEU A 126 -1.36 -17.16 -0.75
CA LEU A 126 -1.07 -17.18 -2.18
C LEU A 126 -0.49 -18.52 -2.61
N SER A 127 0.41 -19.13 -1.81
CA SER A 127 0.93 -20.47 -2.11
C SER A 127 -0.19 -21.52 -2.19
N GLU A 128 -1.13 -21.47 -1.24
CA GLU A 128 -2.31 -22.35 -1.23
C GLU A 128 -3.21 -22.12 -2.44
N LEU A 129 -3.54 -20.86 -2.75
CA LEU A 129 -4.38 -20.50 -3.89
C LEU A 129 -3.77 -20.96 -5.22
N LEU A 130 -2.45 -20.77 -5.40
CA LEU A 130 -1.76 -21.18 -6.62
C LEU A 130 -1.69 -22.71 -6.77
N LYS A 131 -1.57 -23.45 -5.65
CA LYS A 131 -1.63 -24.92 -5.67
C LYS A 131 -3.02 -25.42 -6.09
N GLN A 132 -4.09 -24.81 -5.55
CA GLN A 132 -5.46 -25.17 -5.92
C GLN A 132 -5.75 -24.94 -7.41
N HIS A 133 -5.17 -23.91 -8.02
CA HIS A 133 -5.29 -23.67 -9.46
C HIS A 133 -4.38 -24.53 -10.34
N GLY A 134 -3.33 -25.15 -9.77
CA GLY A 134 -2.50 -26.13 -10.47
C GLY A 134 -3.16 -27.51 -10.64
N GLU A 135 -4.21 -27.81 -9.89
CA GLU A 135 -4.89 -29.12 -9.85
C GLU A 135 -6.19 -29.19 -10.68
N VAL A 136 -6.39 -28.30 -11.66
CA VAL A 136 -7.59 -28.34 -12.52
C VAL A 136 -7.45 -29.40 -13.63
N ASN A 137 -8.02 -30.59 -13.34
CA ASN A 137 -8.49 -31.72 -14.18
C ASN A 137 -7.53 -32.39 -15.19
N PRO A 138 -6.91 -33.55 -14.86
CA PRO A 138 -6.70 -34.56 -15.89
C PRO A 138 -8.09 -35.00 -16.37
N VAL A 139 -8.43 -34.69 -17.62
CA VAL A 139 -9.58 -35.29 -18.28
C VAL A 139 -9.45 -36.79 -18.09
N ALA A 140 -10.38 -37.40 -17.36
CA ALA A 140 -10.51 -38.85 -17.30
C ALA A 140 -10.85 -39.30 -18.72
N VAL A 141 -9.83 -39.62 -19.51
CA VAL A 141 -9.99 -40.34 -20.75
C VAL A 141 -10.34 -41.76 -20.35
N ILE A 142 -11.64 -42.03 -20.24
CA ILE A 142 -12.16 -43.39 -20.22
C ILE A 142 -12.06 -43.86 -21.68
N VAL A 143 -11.08 -44.72 -21.96
CA VAL A 143 -11.10 -45.61 -23.14
C VAL A 143 -11.40 -47.01 -22.65
#